data_AF-A0A7X4FRA0-F1
#
_entry.id   AF-A0A7X4FRA0-F1
#
_cell.length_a   1.000
_cell.length_b   1.000
_cell.length_c   1.000
_cell.angle_alpha   90.00
_cell.angle_beta   90.00
_cell.angle_gamma   90.00
#
_symmetry.space_group_name_H-M   'P 1'
#
loop_
_entity.id
_entity.type
_entity.pdbx_description
1 polymer ?
#
loop_
_entity_poly.entity_id
_entity_poly.type
_entity_poly.pdbx_seq_one_letter_code
_entity_poly.pdbx_strand_id
1 'polypeptide(L)'
;MGGRIVPIPARSDLDTLTAAGAPADGFQIDQASEYHARAEAEVCTRCGKYPPRIDRKTCARCAEDQAERALKHRGPPKPKRTEVERRAAQREAEARYRSKHRDRRRKADREAKRKTRAAKRHE
;
A
#
# COMPACT_ATOMS: atom_id res chain seq x y z
N MET A 1 -8.26 71.40 -3.85
CA MET A 1 -8.10 71.01 -2.43
C MET A 1 -9.35 70.25 -2.01
N GLY A 2 -9.21 69.05 -1.42
CA GLY A 2 -10.36 68.25 -0.98
C GLY A 2 -10.01 66.78 -0.76
N GLY A 3 -9.06 66.49 0.13
CA GLY A 3 -8.79 65.12 0.57
C GLY A 3 -9.95 64.63 1.44
N ARG A 4 -10.66 63.59 1.00
CA ARG A 4 -11.64 62.89 1.83
C ARG A 4 -10.89 62.01 2.83
N ILE A 5 -10.90 62.43 4.09
CA ILE A 5 -10.44 61.60 5.21
C ILE A 5 -11.49 60.50 5.40
N VAL A 6 -11.13 59.26 5.11
CA VAL A 6 -11.97 58.09 5.42
C VAL A 6 -11.75 57.78 6.91
N PRO A 7 -12.80 57.73 7.76
CA PRO A 7 -12.62 57.39 9.16
C PRO A 7 -12.12 55.95 9.28
N ILE A 8 -11.03 55.76 10.04
CA ILE A 8 -10.55 54.44 10.44
C ILE A 8 -11.58 53.90 11.45
N PRO A 9 -12.22 52.73 11.20
CA PRO A 9 -13.18 52.17 12.14
C PRO A 9 -12.48 51.84 13.47
N ALA A 10 -13.18 52.09 14.57
CA ALA A 10 -12.67 51.77 15.89
C ALA A 10 -12.50 50.25 16.04
N ARG A 11 -11.50 49.82 16.81
CA ARG A 11 -11.16 48.40 17.03
C ARG A 11 -12.36 47.50 17.41
N SER A 12 -13.37 48.07 18.06
CA SER A 12 -14.60 47.39 18.47
C SER A 12 -15.51 46.94 17.31
N ASP A 13 -15.36 47.50 16.10
CA ASP A 13 -16.13 47.06 14.93
C ASP A 13 -15.50 45.85 14.23
N LEU A 14 -14.20 45.59 14.47
CA LEU A 14 -13.48 44.45 13.92
C LEU A 14 -13.87 43.12 14.59
N ASP A 15 -14.19 43.18 15.89
CA ASP A 15 -14.59 41.99 16.66
C ASP A 15 -15.97 41.46 16.22
N THR A 16 -16.85 42.34 15.75
CA THR A 16 -18.22 41.96 15.32
C THR A 16 -18.25 41.30 13.94
N LEU A 17 -17.32 41.64 13.04
CA LEU A 17 -17.17 40.96 11.73
C LEU A 17 -16.53 39.57 11.86
N THR A 18 -15.83 39.32 12.97
CA THR A 18 -15.23 38.01 13.28
C THR A 18 -16.27 37.04 13.87
N ALA A 19 -17.46 37.52 14.25
CA ALA A 19 -18.56 36.72 14.80
C ALA A 19 -19.49 36.12 13.72
N ALA A 20 -19.35 36.52 12.44
CA ALA A 20 -19.96 35.83 11.32
C ALA A 20 -19.02 34.68 10.91
N GLY A 21 -19.20 33.54 11.57
CA GLY A 21 -18.36 32.34 11.49
C GLY A 21 -17.66 32.15 10.14
N ALA A 22 -16.37 32.45 10.12
CA ALA A 22 -15.46 31.88 9.15
C ALA A 22 -15.58 30.36 9.30
N PRO A 23 -15.90 29.60 8.25
CA PRO A 23 -15.93 28.15 8.36
C PRO A 23 -14.54 27.69 8.82
N ALA A 24 -14.50 27.06 9.99
CA ALA A 24 -13.35 26.31 10.50
C ALA A 24 -13.13 25.01 9.69
N ASP A 25 -13.52 25.02 8.42
CA ASP A 25 -13.28 23.95 7.48
C ASP A 25 -11.84 24.05 7.03
N GLY A 26 -10.97 23.32 7.72
CA GLY A 26 -9.67 22.96 7.20
C GLY A 26 -9.88 22.35 5.81
N PHE A 27 -9.63 23.16 4.78
CA PHE A 27 -9.71 22.76 3.38
C PHE A 27 -8.66 21.66 3.17
N GLN A 28 -9.07 20.40 3.31
CA GLN A 28 -8.22 19.26 3.07
C GLN A 28 -7.96 19.21 1.57
N ILE A 29 -6.84 19.77 1.14
CA ILE A 29 -6.40 19.67 -0.25
C ILE A 29 -6.20 18.17 -0.51
N ASP A 30 -7.00 17.62 -1.42
CA ASP A 30 -6.90 16.22 -1.81
C ASP A 30 -5.46 15.93 -2.29
N GLN A 31 -4.89 14.83 -1.84
CA GLN A 31 -3.48 14.52 -2.13
C GLN A 31 -3.20 14.41 -3.64
N ALA A 32 -4.20 14.07 -4.47
CA ALA A 32 -4.07 14.11 -5.92
C ALA A 32 -4.05 15.55 -6.45
N SER A 33 -4.85 16.45 -5.88
CA SER A 33 -4.83 17.87 -6.25
C SER A 33 -3.49 18.54 -5.92
N GLU A 34 -2.87 18.24 -4.77
CA GLU A 34 -1.51 18.69 -4.48
C GLU A 34 -0.47 18.14 -5.47
N TYR A 35 -0.64 16.89 -5.87
CA TYR A 35 0.26 16.25 -6.83
C TYR A 35 0.19 16.92 -8.20
N HIS A 36 -1.02 17.20 -8.69
CA HIS A 36 -1.23 17.91 -9.95
C HIS A 36 -0.70 19.33 -9.90
N ALA A 37 -1.00 20.09 -8.84
CA ALA A 37 -0.48 21.45 -8.66
C ALA A 37 1.06 21.49 -8.65
N ARG A 38 1.72 20.51 -8.01
CA ARG A 38 3.19 20.41 -8.02
C ARG A 38 3.75 20.03 -9.40
N ALA A 39 3.04 19.18 -10.14
CA ALA A 39 3.44 18.79 -11.48
C ALA A 39 3.30 19.96 -12.48
N GLU A 40 2.23 20.74 -12.37
CA GLU A 40 1.99 21.96 -13.16
C GLU A 40 3.00 23.06 -12.82
N ALA A 41 3.37 23.19 -11.55
CA ALA A 41 4.41 24.13 -11.11
C ALA A 41 5.85 23.67 -11.45
N GLU A 42 6.01 22.58 -12.22
CA GLU A 42 7.30 22.00 -12.62
C GLU A 42 8.27 21.78 -11.44
N VAL A 43 7.71 21.44 -10.28
CA VAL A 43 8.48 21.09 -9.08
C VAL A 43 8.32 19.60 -8.77
N CYS A 44 9.26 19.08 -7.98
CA CYS A 44 9.22 17.71 -7.50
C CYS A 44 7.87 17.42 -6.82
N THR A 45 7.08 16.51 -7.40
CA THR A 45 5.77 16.10 -6.87
C THR A 45 5.85 15.53 -5.44
N ARG A 46 7.02 15.03 -5.04
CA ARG A 46 7.27 14.43 -3.73
C ARG A 46 7.64 15.42 -2.63
N CYS A 47 8.44 16.44 -2.93
CA CYS A 47 8.91 17.38 -1.90
C CYS A 47 8.58 18.85 -2.16
N GLY A 48 8.13 19.20 -3.37
CA GLY A 48 7.75 20.55 -3.78
C GLY A 48 8.88 21.58 -3.83
N LYS A 49 10.14 21.19 -3.54
CA LYS A 49 11.25 22.14 -3.29
C LYS A 49 12.18 22.38 -4.48
N TYR A 50 12.36 21.38 -5.33
CA TYR A 50 13.38 21.40 -6.39
C TYR A 50 12.75 20.99 -7.72
N PRO A 51 13.29 21.45 -8.86
CA PRO A 51 12.84 20.99 -10.16
C PRO A 51 13.03 19.46 -10.30
N PRO A 52 12.12 18.78 -11.02
CA PRO A 52 12.26 17.36 -11.30
C PRO A 52 13.41 17.09 -12.28
N ARG A 53 13.89 15.84 -12.32
CA ARG A 53 14.82 15.40 -13.38
C ARG A 53 14.11 15.38 -14.74
N ILE A 54 14.88 15.49 -15.82
CA ILE A 54 14.39 15.35 -17.21
C ILE A 54 13.57 14.06 -17.33
N ASP A 55 12.36 14.17 -17.89
CA ASP A 55 11.37 13.09 -18.06
C ASP A 55 10.92 12.39 -16.76
N ARG A 56 11.07 13.06 -15.60
CA ARG A 56 10.64 12.55 -14.30
C ARG A 56 9.76 13.56 -13.59
N LYS A 57 9.08 13.10 -12.54
CA LYS A 57 8.21 13.92 -11.67
C LYS A 57 8.84 14.21 -10.30
N THR A 58 10.07 13.74 -10.07
CA THR A 58 10.78 13.84 -8.80
C THR A 58 12.18 14.43 -9.01
N CYS A 59 12.68 15.17 -8.02
CA CYS A 59 14.02 15.74 -8.04
C CYS A 59 15.10 14.69 -7.73
N ALA A 60 16.35 15.06 -8.00
CA ALA A 60 17.50 14.19 -7.79
C ALA A 60 17.62 13.63 -6.37
N ARG A 61 17.44 14.49 -5.37
CA ARG A 61 17.54 14.13 -3.95
C ARG A 61 16.46 13.12 -3.53
N CYS A 62 15.23 13.29 -4.00
CA CYS A 62 14.16 12.35 -3.72
C CYS A 62 14.35 11.00 -4.44
N ALA A 63 14.95 11.01 -5.63
CA ALA A 63 15.29 9.79 -6.36
C ALA A 63 16.41 9.01 -5.65
N GLU A 64 17.42 9.69 -5.11
CA GLU A 64 18.50 9.09 -4.32
C GLU A 64 17.97 8.48 -3.03
N ASP A 65 17.17 9.21 -2.25
CA ASP A 65 16.53 8.68 -1.02
C ASP A 65 15.66 7.45 -1.34
N GLN A 66 14.94 7.45 -2.46
CA GLN A 66 14.20 6.27 -2.90
C GLN A 66 15.11 5.10 -3.26
N ALA A 67 16.23 5.35 -3.96
CA ALA A 67 17.19 4.32 -4.32
C ALA A 67 17.87 3.73 -3.08
N GLU A 68 18.30 4.56 -2.12
CA GLU A 68 18.88 4.12 -0.85
C GLU A 68 17.89 3.28 -0.04
N ARG A 69 16.63 3.69 0.04
CA ARG A 69 15.57 2.89 0.68
C ARG A 69 15.37 1.57 -0.05
N ALA A 70 15.33 1.57 -1.39
CA ALA A 70 15.18 0.35 -2.17
C ALA A 70 16.35 -0.62 -1.95
N LEU A 71 17.58 -0.12 -1.79
CA LEU A 71 18.75 -0.92 -1.44
C LEU A 71 18.65 -1.47 -0.01
N LYS A 72 18.25 -0.64 0.97
CA LYS A 72 18.03 -1.06 2.36
C LYS A 72 16.96 -2.15 2.49
N HIS A 73 15.87 -2.04 1.74
CA HIS A 73 14.74 -2.97 1.81
C HIS A 73 14.88 -4.22 0.93
N ARG A 74 15.81 -4.26 -0.03
CA ARG A 74 15.98 -5.41 -0.92
C ARG A 74 16.54 -6.65 -0.22
N GLY A 75 17.10 -6.52 0.98
CA GLY A 75 17.73 -7.62 1.71
C GLY A 75 18.86 -8.26 0.89
N PRO A 76 19.60 -9.23 1.47
CA PRO A 76 20.48 -10.05 0.66
C PRO A 76 19.63 -10.85 -0.36
N PRO A 77 20.11 -11.05 -1.59
CA PRO A 77 19.45 -11.96 -2.52
C PRO A 77 19.33 -13.33 -1.86
N LYS A 78 18.14 -13.93 -1.88
CA LYS A 78 17.95 -15.28 -1.33
C LYS A 78 18.92 -16.24 -2.03
N PRO A 79 19.73 -17.03 -1.31
CA PRO A 79 20.65 -17.96 -1.94
C PRO A 79 19.86 -18.90 -2.85
N LYS A 80 20.37 -19.13 -4.06
CA LYS A 80 19.79 -20.12 -4.97
C LYS A 80 19.97 -21.49 -4.31
N ARG A 81 18.88 -22.22 -4.06
CA ARG A 81 18.94 -23.58 -3.51
C ARG A 81 19.89 -24.42 -4.36
N THR A 82 20.82 -25.09 -3.68
CA THR A 82 21.70 -26.05 -4.33
C THR A 82 20.88 -27.17 -4.97
N GLU A 83 21.44 -27.85 -5.97
CA GLU A 83 20.79 -28.99 -6.61
C GLU A 83 20.41 -30.07 -5.60
N VAL A 84 21.25 -30.26 -4.57
CA VAL A 84 21.00 -31.20 -3.47
C VAL A 84 19.76 -30.80 -2.67
N GLU A 85 19.64 -29.53 -2.26
CA GLU A 85 18.46 -29.04 -1.53
C GLU A 85 17.19 -29.09 -2.37
N ARG A 86 17.29 -28.82 -3.68
CA ARG A 86 16.15 -28.96 -4.60
C ARG A 86 15.66 -30.40 -4.68
N ARG A 87 16.59 -31.35 -4.83
CA ARG A 87 16.26 -32.79 -4.85
C ARG A 87 15.70 -33.27 -3.51
N ALA A 88 16.26 -32.81 -2.39
CA ALA A 88 15.75 -33.12 -1.06
C ALA A 88 14.30 -32.62 -0.89
N ALA A 89 14.02 -31.38 -1.28
CA ALA A 89 12.68 -30.81 -1.23
C ALA A 89 11.68 -31.54 -2.13
N GLN A 90 12.10 -31.96 -3.33
CA GLN A 90 11.25 -32.77 -4.22
C GLN A 90 10.92 -34.12 -3.60
N ARG A 91 11.91 -34.83 -3.03
CA ARG A 91 11.68 -36.10 -2.33
C ARG A 91 10.73 -35.95 -1.15
N GLU A 92 10.88 -34.89 -0.37
CA GLU A 92 9.98 -34.61 0.76
C GLU A 92 8.55 -34.32 0.29
N ALA A 93 8.40 -33.51 -0.77
CA ALA A 93 7.10 -33.22 -1.37
C ALA A 93 6.42 -34.50 -1.90
N GLU A 94 7.19 -35.36 -2.57
CA GLU A 94 6.70 -36.64 -3.08
C GLU A 94 6.31 -37.59 -1.94
N ALA A 95 7.10 -37.68 -0.87
CA ALA A 95 6.78 -38.46 0.31
C ALA A 95 5.48 -37.98 0.97
N ARG A 96 5.31 -36.66 1.11
CA ARG A 96 4.06 -36.05 1.61
C ARG A 96 2.87 -36.37 0.71
N TYR A 97 3.04 -36.31 -0.61
CA TYR A 97 2.00 -36.67 -1.58
C TYR A 97 1.61 -38.14 -1.46
N ARG A 98 2.58 -39.05 -1.46
CA ARG A 98 2.36 -40.50 -1.32
C ARG A 98 1.64 -40.84 -0.01
N SER A 99 2.03 -40.19 1.09
CA SER A 99 1.37 -40.35 2.39
C SER A 99 -0.11 -39.92 2.34
N LYS A 100 -0.39 -38.70 1.86
CA LYS A 100 -1.76 -38.20 1.69
C LYS A 100 -2.61 -39.11 0.79
N HIS A 101 -2.03 -39.60 -0.30
CA HIS A 101 -2.71 -40.50 -1.23
C HIS A 101 -3.05 -41.84 -0.55
N ARG A 102 -2.12 -42.41 0.22
CA ARG A 102 -2.36 -43.63 1.00
C ARG A 102 -3.50 -43.45 2.01
N ASP A 103 -3.53 -42.33 2.73
CA ASP A 103 -4.59 -42.04 3.69
C ASP A 103 -5.96 -41.84 3.03
N ARG A 104 -6.00 -41.18 1.87
CA ARG A 104 -7.22 -41.07 1.07
C ARG A 104 -7.75 -42.44 0.66
N ARG A 105 -6.89 -43.35 0.16
CA ARG A 105 -7.30 -44.72 -0.18
C ARG A 105 -7.83 -45.48 1.03
N ARG A 106 -7.18 -45.35 2.20
CA ARG A 106 -7.64 -45.98 3.45
C ARG A 106 -9.00 -45.45 3.90
N LYS A 107 -9.24 -44.14 3.78
CA LYS A 107 -10.54 -43.53 4.07
C LYS A 107 -11.63 -44.05 3.12
N ALA A 108 -11.35 -44.09 1.83
CA ALA A 108 -12.27 -44.61 0.83
C ALA A 108 -12.63 -46.09 1.07
N ASP A 109 -11.65 -46.94 1.41
CA ASP A 109 -11.90 -48.35 1.76
C ASP A 109 -12.79 -48.49 3.01
N ARG A 110 -12.53 -47.69 4.06
CA ARG A 110 -13.36 -47.67 5.27
C ARG A 110 -14.79 -47.22 4.97
N GLU A 111 -14.95 -46.22 4.11
CA GLU A 111 -16.27 -45.72 3.70
C GLU A 111 -17.03 -46.76 2.86
N ALA A 112 -16.36 -47.41 1.90
CA ALA A 112 -16.94 -48.50 1.11
C ALA A 112 -17.42 -49.65 2.01
N LYS A 113 -16.59 -50.07 2.99
CA LYS A 113 -16.97 -51.08 3.99
C LYS A 113 -18.14 -50.64 4.87
N ARG A 114 -18.25 -49.35 5.20
CA ARG A 114 -19.40 -48.82 5.93
C ARG A 114 -20.67 -48.87 5.08
N LYS A 115 -20.61 -48.46 3.81
CA LYS A 115 -21.74 -48.50 2.87
C LYS A 115 -22.23 -49.93 2.64
N THR A 116 -21.33 -50.89 2.43
CA THR A 116 -21.73 -52.30 2.24
C THR A 116 -22.36 -52.91 3.49
N ARG A 117 -21.85 -52.60 4.69
CA ARG A 117 -22.47 -53.01 5.96
C ARG A 117 -23.83 -52.35 6.19
N ALA A 118 -24.01 -51.11 5.78
CA ALA A 118 -25.30 -50.41 5.88
C ALA A 118 -26.33 -51.03 4.93
N ALA A 119 -25.95 -51.28 3.66
CA ALA A 119 -26.82 -51.95 2.69
C ALA A 119 -27.34 -53.30 3.20
N LYS A 120 -26.45 -54.14 3.76
CA LYS A 120 -26.81 -55.44 4.36
C LYS A 120 -27.73 -55.37 5.59
N ARG A 121 -27.90 -54.20 6.22
CA ARG A 121 -28.80 -54.03 7.38
C ARG A 121 -30.22 -53.63 6.97
N HIS A 122 -30.41 -53.20 5.72
CA HIS A 122 -31.69 -52.77 5.17
C HIS A 122 -32.30 -53.81 4.22
N GLU A 123 -31.70 -54.99 4.15
CA GLU A 123 -32.15 -56.20 3.43
C GLU A 123 -32.65 -57.21 4.47
#